data_AF-A0A2Z5T3U8-F1
#
_entry.id   AF-A0A2Z5T3U8-F1
#
_cell.length_a   1.000
_cell.length_b   1.000
_cell.length_c   1.000
_cell.angle_alpha   90.00
_cell.angle_beta   90.00
_cell.angle_gamma   90.00
#
_symmetry.space_group_name_H-M   'P 1'
#
loop_
_entity.id
_entity.type
_entity.pdbx_description
1 polymer ?
#
loop_
_entity_poly.entity_id
_entity_poly.type
_entity_poly.pdbx_seq_one_letter_code
_entity_poly.pdbx_strand_id
1 'polypeptide(L)'
;MASKGINKVILIGNIGQDPEVRYTSNGNAITTVNLATSDKWKDKQTGDFKEKTEWHRIVFFGKLAEISGEYLKKGSQIYIEGQLQTRKWKDQNDNNKYITEVVVSARGTLKILSSKNFNKNSNYNTNNKKINVNEFEKSENSLKNKNENNSNEENDISDDISDDFEDDDIQF
;
A
#
# COMPACT_ATOMS: atom_id res chain seq x y z
N MET A 1 -14.10 -12.89 27.42
CA MET A 1 -13.26 -11.80 27.96
C MET A 1 -12.37 -11.28 26.83
N ALA A 2 -12.56 -10.04 26.37
CA ALA A 2 -11.58 -9.39 25.50
C ALA A 2 -10.67 -8.52 26.36
N SER A 3 -9.58 -9.12 26.85
CA SER A 3 -8.59 -8.47 27.72
C SER A 3 -7.36 -8.01 26.92
N LYS A 4 -7.55 -7.16 25.90
CA LYS A 4 -6.43 -6.51 25.21
C LYS A 4 -6.63 -4.99 25.20
N GLY A 5 -5.64 -4.27 25.74
CA GLY A 5 -5.59 -2.81 25.68
C GLY A 5 -5.42 -2.29 24.25
N ILE A 6 -5.67 -0.99 24.05
CA ILE A 6 -5.57 -0.33 22.75
C ILE A 6 -4.22 0.36 22.64
N ASN A 7 -3.46 0.04 21.60
CA ASN A 7 -2.28 0.78 21.18
C ASN A 7 -2.53 1.30 19.76
N LYS A 8 -2.76 2.61 19.64
CA LYS A 8 -3.02 3.28 18.36
C LYS A 8 -2.29 4.62 18.35
N VAL A 9 -1.55 4.86 17.27
CA VAL A 9 -0.89 6.13 16.97
C VAL A 9 -1.48 6.67 15.67
N ILE A 10 -1.86 7.94 15.67
CA ILE A 10 -2.30 8.64 14.46
C ILE A 10 -1.41 9.85 14.29
N LEU A 11 -0.76 10.00 13.13
CA LEU A 11 0.10 11.13 12.85
C LEU A 11 -0.19 11.69 11.46
N ILE A 12 -0.15 13.01 11.37
CA ILE A 12 -0.12 13.74 10.11
C ILE A 12 1.13 14.62 10.15
N GLY A 13 1.99 14.50 9.16
CA GLY A 13 3.23 15.26 9.13
C GLY A 13 3.93 15.19 7.79
N ASN A 14 5.12 15.78 7.74
CA ASN A 14 5.96 15.80 6.55
C ASN A 14 7.21 14.95 6.74
N ILE A 15 7.60 14.24 5.70
CA ILE A 15 8.79 13.41 5.71
C ILE A 15 10.04 14.31 5.63
N GLY A 16 10.98 14.16 6.57
CA GLY A 16 12.18 15.01 6.64
C GLY A 16 13.32 14.62 5.71
N GLN A 17 13.37 13.35 5.31
CA GLN A 17 14.41 12.79 4.44
C GLN A 17 13.82 11.68 3.57
N ASP A 18 14.46 11.36 2.45
CA ASP A 18 13.95 10.30 1.58
C ASP A 18 13.81 8.96 2.31
N PRO A 19 12.80 8.13 1.97
CA PRO A 19 12.57 6.86 2.63
C PRO A 19 13.76 5.91 2.52
N GLU A 20 14.09 5.24 3.63
CA GLU A 20 15.09 4.19 3.63
C GLU A 20 14.41 2.82 3.45
N VAL A 21 14.58 2.23 2.27
CA VAL A 21 14.03 0.91 1.93
C VAL A 21 15.09 -0.16 2.14
N ARG A 22 14.74 -1.24 2.84
CA ARG A 22 15.57 -2.42 3.05
C ARG A 22 14.74 -3.68 2.80
N TYR A 23 15.40 -4.72 2.32
CA TYR A 23 14.78 -6.05 2.17
C TYR A 23 15.38 -7.00 3.19
N THR A 24 14.53 -7.78 3.85
CA THR A 24 14.96 -8.87 4.73
C THR A 24 15.43 -10.06 3.91
N SER A 25 16.17 -10.98 4.53
CA SER A 25 16.60 -12.24 3.89
C SER A 25 15.45 -13.08 3.33
N ASN A 26 14.24 -12.89 3.86
CA ASN A 26 13.02 -13.58 3.43
C ASN A 26 12.28 -12.83 2.30
N GLY A 27 12.89 -11.78 1.72
CA GLY A 27 12.29 -10.99 0.64
C GLY A 27 11.29 -9.92 1.09
N ASN A 28 10.93 -9.85 2.38
CA ASN A 28 9.99 -8.83 2.85
C ASN A 28 10.63 -7.43 2.85
N ALA A 29 9.93 -6.47 2.24
CA ALA A 29 10.30 -5.06 2.27
C ALA A 29 10.02 -4.42 3.65
N ILE A 30 10.96 -3.57 4.08
CA ILE A 30 10.88 -2.71 5.25
C ILE A 30 11.26 -1.31 4.82
N THR A 31 10.40 -0.34 5.08
CA THR A 31 10.68 1.07 4.75
C THR A 31 10.62 1.90 6.02
N THR A 32 11.69 2.63 6.30
CA THR A 32 11.77 3.57 7.42
C THR A 32 11.68 4.99 6.91
N VAL A 33 10.85 5.81 7.57
CA VAL A 33 10.81 7.26 7.34
C VAL A 33 10.88 8.03 8.67
N ASN A 34 11.39 9.26 8.60
CA ASN A 34 11.35 10.21 9.70
C ASN A 34 10.28 11.27 9.41
N LEU A 35 9.25 11.32 10.24
CA LEU A 35 8.09 12.20 10.10
C LEU A 35 8.19 13.36 11.09
N ALA A 36 8.12 14.59 10.60
CA ALA A 36 8.05 15.78 11.43
C ALA A 36 6.59 16.18 11.69
N THR A 37 6.27 16.50 12.95
CA THR A 37 5.04 17.20 13.35
C THR A 37 5.42 18.46 14.12
N SER A 38 4.82 19.60 13.79
CA SER A 38 5.20 20.90 14.37
C SER A 38 4.03 21.57 15.05
N ASP A 39 4.22 21.99 16.29
CA ASP A 39 3.26 22.78 17.05
C ASP A 39 3.75 24.23 17.19
N LYS A 40 2.87 25.18 16.89
CA LYS A 40 3.14 26.63 17.04
C LYS A 40 2.27 27.20 18.15
N TRP A 41 2.88 27.89 19.11
CA TRP A 41 2.16 28.55 20.20
C TRP A 41 2.75 29.93 20.48
N LYS A 42 1.94 30.80 21.07
CA LYS A 42 2.38 32.13 21.53
C LYS A 42 2.88 32.04 22.97
N ASP A 43 4.08 32.49 23.24
CA ASP A 43 4.62 32.58 24.59
C ASP A 43 3.86 33.64 25.38
N LYS A 44 3.40 33.30 26.59
CA LYS A 44 2.63 34.19 27.47
C LYS A 44 3.50 35.28 28.11
N GLN A 45 4.80 35.05 28.26
CA GLN A 45 5.72 36.00 28.91
C GLN A 45 6.28 37.01 27.91
N THR A 46 6.68 36.55 26.72
CA THR A 46 7.34 37.43 25.72
C THR A 46 6.38 37.90 24.63
N GLY A 47 5.27 37.20 24.40
CA GLY A 47 4.35 37.48 23.31
C GLY A 47 4.80 36.97 21.94
N ASP A 48 5.95 36.31 21.84
CA ASP A 48 6.49 35.79 20.59
C ASP A 48 5.88 34.44 20.21
N PHE A 49 5.88 34.13 18.91
CA PHE A 49 5.54 32.79 18.44
C PHE A 49 6.73 31.85 18.60
N LYS A 50 6.51 30.74 19.29
CA LYS A 50 7.45 29.62 19.41
C LYS A 50 6.94 28.44 18.59
N GLU A 51 7.87 27.65 18.07
CA GLU A 51 7.62 26.45 17.29
C GLU A 51 8.41 25.29 17.88
N LYS A 52 7.77 24.12 18.01
CA LYS A 52 8.41 22.87 18.45
C LYS A 52 8.09 21.80 17.42
N THR A 53 9.14 21.19 16.90
CA THR A 53 9.03 20.07 15.96
C THR A 53 9.42 18.78 16.66
N GLU A 54 8.56 17.78 16.55
CA GLU A 54 8.78 16.43 17.05
C GLU A 54 9.06 15.48 15.88
N TRP A 55 10.02 14.57 16.07
CA TRP A 55 10.50 13.66 15.03
C TRP A 55 10.11 12.23 15.35
N HIS A 56 9.28 11.65 14.50
CA HIS A 56 8.72 10.31 14.67
C HIS A 56 9.39 9.34 13.70
N ARG A 57 9.98 8.27 14.23
CA ARG A 57 10.50 7.17 13.40
C ARG A 57 9.36 6.22 13.06
N ILE A 58 9.01 6.15 11.78
CA ILE A 58 7.93 5.31 11.29
C ILE A 58 8.53 4.13 10.51
N VAL A 59 8.06 2.93 10.79
CA VAL A 59 8.50 1.70 10.13
C VAL A 59 7.29 1.04 9.46
N PHE A 60 7.34 0.93 8.14
CA PHE A 60 6.37 0.22 7.32
C PHE A 60 6.88 -1.18 6.99
N PHE A 61 5.96 -2.14 6.91
CA PHE A 61 6.25 -3.53 6.55
C PHE A 61 5.44 -3.98 5.32
N GLY A 62 5.99 -4.94 4.57
CA GLY A 62 5.32 -5.61 3.46
C GLY A 62 4.87 -4.65 2.38
N LYS A 63 3.63 -4.80 1.89
CA LYS A 63 3.08 -3.96 0.81
C LYS A 63 3.10 -2.46 1.13
N LEU A 64 2.90 -2.07 2.39
CA LEU A 64 3.00 -0.65 2.78
C LEU A 64 4.44 -0.14 2.72
N ALA A 65 5.43 -1.01 2.95
CA ALA A 65 6.83 -0.65 2.78
C ALA A 65 7.16 -0.38 1.31
N GLU A 66 6.70 -1.24 0.39
CA GLU A 66 6.90 -1.07 -1.05
C GLU A 66 6.28 0.24 -1.55
N ILE A 67 5.00 0.48 -1.22
CA ILE A 67 4.31 1.73 -1.55
C ILE A 67 5.04 2.93 -0.94
N SER A 68 5.51 2.80 0.30
CA SER A 68 6.25 3.87 0.96
C SER A 68 7.56 4.18 0.25
N GLY A 69 8.30 3.15 -0.18
CA GLY A 69 9.56 3.30 -0.88
C GLY A 69 9.42 3.88 -2.28
N GLU A 70 8.34 3.54 -2.98
CA GLU A 70 8.08 3.98 -4.35
C GLU A 70 7.52 5.41 -4.41
N TYR A 71 6.57 5.73 -3.53
CA TYR A 71 5.77 6.96 -3.65
C TYR A 71 6.16 8.07 -2.68
N LEU A 72 6.82 7.76 -1.56
CA LEU A 72 7.22 8.78 -0.59
C LEU A 72 8.58 9.39 -0.95
N LYS A 73 8.70 10.69 -0.70
CA LYS A 73 9.93 11.46 -0.88
C LYS A 73 10.05 12.48 0.25
N LYS A 74 11.23 13.07 0.41
CA LYS A 74 11.40 14.23 1.29
C LYS A 74 10.34 15.30 1.00
N GLY A 75 9.69 15.78 2.06
CA GLY A 75 8.63 16.78 2.01
C GLY A 75 7.22 16.22 1.79
N SER A 76 7.06 14.95 1.40
CA SER A 76 5.74 14.34 1.27
C SER A 76 4.97 14.42 2.58
N GLN A 77 3.76 14.97 2.51
CA GLN A 77 2.82 14.99 3.62
C GLN A 77 2.04 13.68 3.63
N ILE A 78 1.99 13.01 4.79
CA ILE A 78 1.31 11.73 4.95
C ILE A 78 0.44 11.72 6.21
N TYR A 79 -0.63 10.94 6.14
CA TYR A 79 -1.41 10.46 7.27
C TYR A 79 -1.02 9.01 7.53
N ILE A 80 -0.77 8.67 8.79
CA ILE A 80 -0.50 7.29 9.19
C ILE A 80 -1.32 6.89 10.41
N GLU A 81 -1.69 5.62 10.43
CA GLU A 81 -2.16 4.92 11.63
C GLU A 81 -1.28 3.71 11.89
N GLY A 82 -0.77 3.60 13.11
CA GLY A 82 0.09 2.49 13.53
C GLY A 82 -0.02 2.24 15.02
N GLN A 83 1.02 1.62 15.56
CA GLN A 83 1.15 1.29 16.98
C GLN A 83 2.56 1.62 17.47
N LEU A 84 2.71 2.01 18.74
CA LEU A 84 4.02 2.18 19.34
C LEU A 84 4.67 0.81 19.59
N GLN A 85 5.92 0.67 19.20
CA GLN A 85 6.75 -0.47 19.54
C GLN A 85 8.11 0.01 20.03
N THR A 86 8.49 -0.39 21.24
CA THR A 86 9.83 -0.14 21.76
C THR A 86 10.63 -1.43 21.70
N ARG A 87 11.76 -1.41 20.99
CA ARG A 87 12.69 -2.53 20.93
C ARG A 87 13.97 -2.21 21.69
N LYS A 88 14.51 -3.24 22.34
CA LYS A 88 15.78 -3.21 23.03
C LYS A 88 16.87 -3.77 22.10
N TRP A 89 18.00 -3.09 22.03
CA TRP A 89 19.19 -3.57 21.31
C TRP A 89 20.43 -3.26 22.16
N LYS A 90 21.50 -4.02 21.92
CA LYS A 90 22.80 -3.82 22.60
C LYS A 90 23.72 -3.04 21.68
N ASP A 91 24.37 -2.01 22.22
CA ASP A 91 25.42 -1.28 21.49
C ASP A 91 26.75 -2.05 21.49
N GLN A 92 27.76 -1.51 20.81
CA GLN A 92 29.10 -2.11 20.73
C GLN A 92 29.78 -2.27 22.09
N ASN A 93 29.32 -1.54 23.11
CA ASN A 93 29.85 -1.55 24.47
C ASN A 93 29.00 -2.42 25.42
N ASP A 94 28.15 -3.30 24.87
CA ASP A 94 27.20 -4.17 25.58
C ASP A 94 26.12 -3.43 26.41
N ASN A 95 25.94 -2.13 26.21
CA ASN A 95 24.93 -1.37 26.93
C ASN A 95 23.55 -1.54 26.28
N ASN A 96 22.53 -1.64 27.14
CA ASN A 96 21.14 -1.73 26.71
C ASN A 96 20.65 -0.36 26.20
N LYS A 97 20.22 -0.32 24.93
CA LYS A 97 19.57 0.83 24.31
C LYS A 97 18.13 0.49 23.92
N TYR A 98 17.28 1.51 23.93
CA TYR A 98 15.87 1.39 23.57
C TYR A 98 15.58 2.33 22.41
N ILE A 99 14.81 1.86 21.44
CA ILE A 99 14.28 2.69 20.35
C ILE A 99 12.78 2.48 20.32
N THR A 100 12.04 3.58 20.39
CA THR A 100 10.60 3.62 20.22
C THR A 100 10.27 4.02 18.79
N GLU A 101 9.46 3.22 18.12
CA GLU A 101 9.11 3.37 16.72
C GLU A 101 7.59 3.28 16.57
N VAL A 102 7.04 3.96 15.57
CA VAL A 102 5.66 3.77 15.15
C VAL A 102 5.65 2.72 14.05
N VAL A 103 5.11 1.56 14.35
CA VAL A 103 5.03 0.44 13.41
C VAL A 103 3.69 0.47 12.70
N VAL A 104 3.75 0.51 11.37
CA VAL A 104 2.58 0.44 10.49
C VAL A 104 2.60 -0.93 9.79
N SER A 105 1.83 -1.85 10.35
CA SER A 105 1.64 -3.21 9.82
C SER A 105 0.36 -3.31 8.98
N ALA A 106 -0.05 -4.51 8.59
CA ALA A 106 -1.27 -4.75 7.81
C ALA A 106 -2.57 -4.19 8.44
N ARG A 107 -2.58 -3.94 9.76
CA ARG A 107 -3.73 -3.33 10.47
C ARG A 107 -3.66 -1.80 10.54
N GLY A 108 -2.54 -1.22 10.11
CA GLY A 108 -2.33 0.21 10.04
C GLY A 108 -2.88 0.82 8.75
N THR A 109 -2.65 2.11 8.56
CA THR A 109 -3.07 2.82 7.36
C THR A 109 -2.02 3.84 6.97
N LEU A 110 -1.81 4.01 5.67
CA LEU A 110 -1.02 5.09 5.08
C LEU A 110 -1.91 5.80 4.06
N LYS A 111 -1.98 7.14 4.14
CA LYS A 111 -2.55 7.97 3.07
C LYS A 111 -1.55 9.07 2.74
N ILE A 112 -1.27 9.23 1.46
CA ILE A 112 -0.44 10.33 0.97
C ILE A 112 -1.35 11.55 0.82
N LEU A 113 -1.03 12.64 1.49
CA LEU A 113 -1.81 13.88 1.47
C LEU A 113 -1.20 14.94 0.55
N SER A 114 0.06 14.78 0.13
CA SER A 114 0.71 15.74 -0.75
C SER A 114 0.13 15.69 -2.16
N SER A 115 -0.46 16.82 -2.59
CA SER A 115 -0.97 17.04 -3.95
C SER A 115 0.08 17.66 -4.89
N LYS A 116 1.35 17.75 -4.48
CA LYS A 116 2.38 18.46 -5.25
C LYS A 116 3.01 17.53 -6.30
N ASN A 117 2.45 17.57 -7.51
CA ASN A 117 3.00 17.06 -8.76
C ASN A 117 3.40 15.57 -8.75
N PHE A 118 2.40 14.69 -8.82
CA PHE A 118 2.57 13.54 -9.71
C PHE A 118 2.73 14.09 -11.13
N ASN A 119 3.95 14.50 -11.48
CA ASN A 119 4.33 14.73 -12.87
C ASN A 119 4.14 13.38 -13.57
N LYS A 120 3.02 13.26 -14.27
CA LYS A 120 2.64 12.16 -15.14
C LYS A 120 3.57 12.17 -16.36
N ASN A 121 4.87 11.99 -16.13
CA ASN A 121 5.88 11.71 -17.15
C ASN A 121 6.12 10.21 -17.24
N SER A 122 5.04 9.42 -17.29
CA SER A 122 5.09 8.15 -18.00
C SER A 122 4.78 8.47 -19.46
N ASN A 123 5.84 8.63 -20.25
CA ASN A 123 5.78 8.41 -21.70
C ASN A 123 5.45 6.93 -21.94
N TYR A 124 4.21 6.53 -21.70
CA TYR A 124 3.63 5.48 -22.50
C TYR A 124 3.19 6.15 -23.79
N ASN A 125 3.90 5.83 -24.88
CA ASN A 125 3.42 6.06 -26.24
C ASN A 125 2.09 5.32 -26.41
N THR A 126 1.00 5.95 -25.98
CA THR A 126 -0.32 5.63 -26.51
C THR A 126 -0.43 6.43 -27.78
N ASN A 127 -0.14 5.76 -28.90
CA ASN A 127 -0.51 6.23 -30.22
C ASN A 127 -2.00 6.53 -30.19
N ASN A 128 -2.35 7.81 -30.03
CA ASN A 128 -3.70 8.31 -30.24
C ASN A 128 -4.02 8.22 -31.74
N LYS A 129 -4.32 7.00 -32.19
CA LYS A 129 -5.17 6.80 -33.35
C LYS A 129 -6.55 7.22 -32.89
N LYS A 130 -6.99 8.42 -33.29
CA LYS A 130 -8.39 8.84 -33.18
C LYS A 130 -9.23 7.77 -33.90
N ILE A 131 -9.88 6.90 -33.13
CA ILE A 131 -10.92 6.03 -33.66
C ILE A 131 -12.16 6.91 -33.80
N ASN A 132 -12.59 7.15 -35.03
CA ASN A 132 -13.88 7.77 -35.33
C ASN A 132 -14.96 6.75 -34.96
N VAL A 133 -15.83 7.09 -34.01
CA VAL A 133 -16.81 6.18 -33.40
C VAL A 133 -18.00 5.84 -34.32
N ASN A 134 -18.05 6.40 -35.53
CA ASN A 134 -19.15 6.20 -36.47
C ASN A 134 -18.92 5.04 -37.46
N GLU A 135 -17.92 4.19 -37.24
CA GLU A 135 -17.60 3.06 -38.13
C GLU A 135 -17.82 1.68 -37.49
N PHE A 136 -18.21 1.62 -36.21
CA PHE A 136 -18.43 0.36 -35.48
C PHE A 136 -19.84 -0.22 -35.61
N GLU A 137 -20.84 0.54 -36.06
CA GLU A 137 -22.20 0.00 -36.26
C GLU A 137 -22.38 -0.78 -37.58
N LYS A 138 -21.42 -0.70 -38.51
CA LYS A 138 -21.47 -1.47 -39.78
C LYS A 138 -20.82 -2.85 -39.70
N SER A 139 -19.98 -3.12 -38.70
CA SER A 139 -19.26 -4.40 -38.57
C SER A 139 -20.00 -5.45 -37.74
N GLU A 140 -20.94 -5.06 -36.87
CA GLU A 140 -21.75 -6.05 -36.13
C GLU A 140 -22.84 -6.70 -37.01
N ASN A 141 -23.37 -5.97 -38.00
CA ASN A 141 -24.38 -6.49 -38.92
C ASN A 141 -23.83 -7.46 -39.99
N SER A 142 -22.52 -7.55 -40.18
CA SER A 142 -21.91 -8.53 -41.09
C SER A 142 -21.51 -9.85 -40.41
N LEU A 143 -21.48 -9.89 -39.06
CA LEU A 143 -21.17 -11.09 -38.28
C LEU A 143 -22.41 -11.86 -37.83
N LYS A 144 -23.57 -11.20 -37.67
CA LYS A 144 -24.84 -11.88 -37.34
C LYS A 144 -25.39 -12.75 -38.49
N ASN A 145 -25.15 -12.39 -39.75
CA ASN A 145 -25.64 -13.15 -40.91
C ASN A 145 -24.83 -14.42 -41.26
N LYS A 146 -23.82 -14.80 -40.45
CA LYS A 146 -22.99 -15.98 -40.73
C LYS A 146 -23.26 -17.18 -39.81
N ASN A 147 -24.03 -17.01 -38.75
CA ASN A 147 -24.21 -18.04 -37.70
C ASN A 147 -25.55 -18.80 -37.75
N GLU A 148 -26.37 -18.62 -38.79
CA GLU A 148 -27.63 -19.40 -38.95
C GLU A 148 -27.52 -20.64 -39.85
N ASN A 149 -26.36 -20.93 -40.45
CA ASN A 149 -26.28 -21.95 -41.51
C ASN A 149 -25.56 -23.26 -41.19
N ASN A 150 -25.28 -23.60 -39.93
CA ASN A 150 -24.72 -24.92 -39.61
C ASN A 150 -25.30 -25.49 -38.30
N SER A 151 -26.56 -25.91 -38.35
CA SER A 151 -27.04 -27.03 -37.56
C SER A 151 -27.39 -28.15 -38.53
N ASN A 152 -26.64 -29.25 -38.49
CA ASN A 152 -27.07 -30.62 -38.74
C ASN A 152 -25.84 -31.51 -38.76
N GLU A 153 -25.58 -32.21 -37.65
CA GLU A 153 -25.34 -33.65 -37.63
C GLU A 153 -25.10 -34.09 -36.18
N GLU A 154 -26.06 -34.86 -35.67
CA GLU A 154 -25.94 -35.71 -34.51
C GLU A 154 -24.86 -36.77 -34.74
N ASN A 155 -24.19 -37.24 -33.67
CA ASN A 155 -24.04 -38.68 -33.41
C ASN A 155 -23.56 -38.91 -31.98
N ASP A 156 -24.30 -39.80 -31.32
CA ASP A 156 -24.08 -40.39 -30.01
C ASP A 156 -22.69 -41.01 -29.83
N ILE A 157 -22.17 -40.99 -28.60
CA ILE A 157 -21.58 -42.15 -27.94
C ILE A 157 -21.74 -41.94 -26.42
N SER A 158 -22.30 -42.96 -25.80
CA SER A 158 -22.57 -43.12 -24.38
C SER A 158 -21.35 -43.63 -23.59
N ASP A 159 -21.59 -43.77 -22.29
CA ASP A 159 -20.93 -44.67 -21.32
C ASP A 159 -19.94 -44.00 -20.35
N ASP A 160 -20.47 -43.77 -19.14
CA ASP A 160 -19.93 -44.20 -17.84
C ASP A 160 -18.44 -44.04 -17.55
N ILE A 161 -18.14 -43.27 -16.50
CA ILE A 161 -17.40 -43.78 -15.32
C ILE A 161 -17.89 -43.03 -14.09
N SER A 162 -18.33 -43.83 -13.12
CA SER A 162 -18.76 -43.51 -11.77
C SER A 162 -17.60 -43.19 -10.81
N ASP A 163 -17.98 -42.46 -9.76
CA ASP A 163 -17.62 -42.61 -8.34
C ASP A 163 -16.18 -42.38 -7.82
N ASP A 164 -16.21 -41.62 -6.71
CA ASP A 164 -15.36 -41.64 -5.53
C ASP A 164 -13.93 -41.11 -5.63
N PHE A 165 -13.62 -40.09 -4.81
CA PHE A 165 -12.98 -40.33 -3.51
C PHE A 165 -12.91 -39.03 -2.67
N GLU A 166 -13.73 -39.04 -1.62
CA GLU A 166 -13.54 -38.63 -0.22
C GLU A 166 -12.84 -37.32 0.19
N ASP A 167 -13.58 -36.61 1.05
CA ASP A 167 -13.15 -35.60 2.03
C ASP A 167 -11.97 -36.07 2.88
N ASP A 168 -10.93 -35.24 3.00
CA ASP A 168 -9.94 -35.36 4.08
C ASP A 168 -9.89 -34.06 4.91
N ASP A 169 -10.25 -34.27 6.18
CA ASP A 169 -10.39 -33.40 7.33
C ASP A 169 -9.40 -32.23 7.50
N ILE A 170 -9.98 -31.09 7.92
CA ILE A 170 -9.29 -29.93 8.49
C ILE A 170 -9.27 -30.08 10.03
N GLN A 171 -8.09 -30.17 10.64
CA GLN A 171 -7.94 -30.07 12.11
C GLN A 171 -7.61 -28.64 12.56
N PHE A 172 -8.32 -28.20 13.60
CA PHE A 172 -8.13 -26.94 14.34
C PHE A 172 -7.02 -27.05 15.40
#